data_AF-A0A498L270-F1
#
_entry.id   AF-A0A498L270-F1
#
_cell.length_a   1.000
_cell.length_b   1.000
_cell.length_c   1.000
_cell.angle_alpha   90.00
_cell.angle_beta   90.00
_cell.angle_gamma   90.00
#
_symmetry.space_group_name_H-M   'P 1'
#
loop_
_entity.id
_entity.type
_entity.pdbx_description
1 polymer ?
#
loop_
_entity_poly.entity_id
_entity_poly.type
_entity_poly.pdbx_seq_one_letter_code
_entity_poly.pdbx_strand_id
1 'polypeptide(L)'
;MQAAGRCNREFNGTTGTVTAWRLASPDSTAQPPSELINGRQSLLRPTRNALRSLRGAGIADSGSFRLAESAVISDGVKQYYDLLHHQRQTATRDDETVSWFDAGDGDRLRQASLINQDYATRDLLVPVTGAEVGHYDRYEELCAEGQWDAAEEVFDDLKSALVTVPVADEGTSAEKDAIVAVDVSTSLGTYQIETGRGVIKDDVSFDLE
;
A
#
# COMPACT_ATOMS: atom_id res chain seq x y z
N MET A 1 -2.19 -16.65 -7.42
CA MET A 1 -2.99 -15.43 -7.56
C MET A 1 -3.58 -15.16 -6.19
N GLN A 2 -3.00 -14.23 -5.43
CA GLN A 2 -3.80 -13.55 -4.42
C GLN A 2 -4.64 -12.58 -5.24
N ALA A 3 -5.86 -12.99 -5.57
CA ALA A 3 -6.82 -12.09 -6.17
C ALA A 3 -6.94 -10.89 -5.22
N ALA A 4 -6.94 -9.69 -5.80
CA ALA A 4 -7.08 -8.43 -5.11
C ALA A 4 -8.11 -8.53 -3.95
N GLY A 5 -7.65 -8.27 -2.73
CA GLY A 5 -8.48 -8.35 -1.54
C GLY A 5 -7.64 -7.90 -0.37
N ARG A 6 -8.04 -6.76 0.20
CA ARG A 6 -7.43 -6.04 1.32
C ARG A 6 -6.65 -6.98 2.23
N CYS A 7 -5.36 -6.69 2.44
CA CYS A 7 -4.56 -7.39 3.44
C CYS A 7 -5.25 -7.22 4.79
N ASN A 8 -6.12 -8.17 5.16
CA ASN A 8 -6.59 -8.35 6.52
C ASN A 8 -5.38 -8.82 7.32
N ARG A 9 -4.52 -7.88 7.71
CA ARG A 9 -3.47 -8.11 8.69
C ARG A 9 -4.00 -7.59 10.01
N GLU A 10 -4.42 -8.53 10.85
CA GLU A 10 -4.43 -8.30 12.29
C GLU A 10 -2.98 -8.49 12.76
N PHE A 11 -2.31 -7.42 13.19
CA PHE A 11 -0.90 -7.48 13.59
C PHE A 11 -0.68 -8.15 14.97
N ASN A 12 -1.76 -8.48 15.69
CA ASN A 12 -1.75 -9.06 17.05
C ASN A 12 -2.50 -10.40 17.17
N GLY A 13 -2.81 -11.07 16.05
CA GLY A 13 -3.52 -12.35 16.04
C GLY A 13 -2.61 -13.56 16.31
N THR A 14 -3.18 -14.66 16.82
CA THR A 14 -2.47 -15.94 16.96
C THR A 14 -2.05 -16.47 15.57
N THR A 15 -0.77 -16.81 15.40
CA THR A 15 -0.23 -17.33 14.13
C THR A 15 -0.94 -18.61 13.70
N GLY A 16 -1.56 -18.60 12.51
CA GLY A 16 -2.25 -19.75 11.93
C GLY A 16 -1.40 -20.52 10.91
N THR A 17 -1.76 -21.77 10.62
CA THR A 17 -1.12 -22.52 9.52
C THR A 17 -1.70 -22.09 8.18
N VAL A 18 -0.85 -21.58 7.28
CA VAL A 18 -1.22 -21.28 5.90
C VAL A 18 -0.83 -22.45 4.99
N THR A 19 -1.77 -22.91 4.15
CA THR A 19 -1.50 -23.94 3.15
C THR A 19 -1.50 -23.32 1.76
N ALA A 20 -0.35 -23.38 1.08
CA ALA A 20 -0.20 -22.93 -0.30
C ALA A 20 -0.31 -24.12 -1.26
N TRP A 21 -1.19 -24.00 -2.26
CA TRP A 21 -1.39 -25.02 -3.28
C TRP A 21 -0.84 -24.53 -4.62
N ARG A 22 -0.10 -25.39 -5.33
CA ARG A 22 0.30 -25.15 -6.71
C ARG A 22 -0.40 -26.18 -7.59
N LEU A 23 -1.15 -25.68 -8.58
CA LEU A 23 -1.76 -26.54 -9.59
C LEU A 23 -0.68 -27.18 -10.47
N ALA A 24 -0.82 -28.47 -10.75
CA ALA A 24 -0.01 -29.17 -11.73
C ALA A 24 -0.23 -28.55 -13.12
N SER A 25 0.78 -28.63 -13.99
CA SER A 25 0.59 -28.25 -15.40
C SER A 25 -0.24 -29.35 -16.08
N PRO A 26 -1.22 -29.00 -16.94
CA PRO A 26 -1.95 -30.01 -17.68
C PRO A 26 -1.01 -30.78 -18.62
N ASP A 27 -1.15 -32.10 -18.65
CA ASP A 27 -0.28 -33.00 -19.40
C ASP A 27 -0.20 -32.57 -20.87
N SER A 28 1.04 -32.40 -21.36
CA SER A 28 1.48 -31.96 -22.71
C SER A 28 1.83 -30.49 -22.94
N THR A 29 1.61 -29.58 -21.99
CA THR A 29 2.16 -28.22 -22.10
C THR A 29 3.11 -27.96 -20.93
N ALA A 30 4.40 -27.74 -21.23
CA ALA A 30 5.42 -27.40 -20.23
C ALA A 30 5.19 -26.04 -19.54
N GLN A 31 4.05 -25.40 -19.82
CA GLN A 31 3.72 -24.06 -19.43
C GLN A 31 2.65 -24.10 -18.33
N PRO A 32 2.95 -23.60 -17.11
CA PRO A 32 1.97 -23.58 -16.05
C PRO A 32 0.81 -22.63 -16.43
N PRO A 33 -0.45 -22.93 -16.06
CA PRO A 33 -1.60 -22.07 -16.37
C PRO A 33 -1.42 -20.61 -15.95
N SER A 34 -0.61 -20.38 -14.92
CA SER A 34 -0.29 -19.04 -14.45
C SER A 34 0.49 -18.18 -15.42
N GLU A 35 1.24 -18.76 -16.37
CA GLU A 35 1.91 -17.98 -17.43
C GLU A 35 0.92 -17.48 -18.48
N LEU A 36 -0.21 -18.15 -18.68
CA LEU A 36 -1.28 -17.65 -19.54
C LEU A 36 -1.97 -16.43 -18.93
N ILE A 37 -2.09 -16.40 -17.59
CA ILE A 37 -2.72 -15.31 -16.85
C ILE A 37 -1.76 -14.13 -16.61
N ASN A 38 -0.51 -14.41 -16.22
CA ASN A 38 0.44 -13.38 -15.77
C ASN A 38 1.56 -13.10 -16.78
N GLY A 39 1.54 -13.77 -17.95
CA GLY A 39 2.58 -13.64 -18.97
C GLY A 39 3.96 -14.17 -18.55
N ARG A 40 4.97 -13.89 -19.39
CA ARG A 40 6.37 -14.31 -19.19
C ARG A 40 7.13 -13.50 -18.13
N GLN A 41 6.57 -12.38 -17.66
CA GLN A 41 7.11 -11.56 -16.57
C GLN A 41 6.57 -11.96 -15.19
N SER A 42 6.01 -13.17 -15.09
CA SER A 42 5.41 -13.72 -13.88
C SER A 42 6.36 -13.68 -12.68
N LEU A 43 5.88 -13.07 -11.59
CA LEU A 43 6.56 -13.06 -10.28
C LEU A 43 6.54 -14.45 -9.61
N LEU A 44 5.78 -15.40 -10.14
CA LEU A 44 5.60 -16.72 -9.54
C LEU A 44 6.86 -17.59 -9.64
N ARG A 45 7.72 -17.35 -10.63
CA ARG A 45 8.96 -18.12 -10.81
C ARG A 45 9.99 -17.80 -9.71
N PRO A 46 10.31 -16.52 -9.41
CA PRO A 46 11.07 -16.16 -8.21
C PRO A 46 10.44 -16.71 -6.93
N THR A 47 9.12 -16.58 -6.73
CA THR A 47 8.45 -17.10 -5.52
C THR A 47 8.63 -18.61 -5.36
N ARG A 48 8.37 -19.38 -6.43
CA ARG A 48 8.56 -20.84 -6.42
C ARG A 48 10.00 -21.20 -6.07
N ASN A 49 10.96 -20.53 -6.67
CA ASN A 49 12.37 -20.84 -6.47
C ASN A 49 12.82 -20.53 -5.03
N ALA A 50 12.36 -19.41 -4.46
CA ALA A 50 12.62 -19.04 -3.06
C ALA A 50 11.97 -20.00 -2.05
N LEU A 51 10.75 -20.48 -2.32
CA LEU A 51 10.13 -21.50 -1.46
C LEU A 51 10.82 -22.86 -1.58
N ARG A 52 11.33 -23.19 -2.77
CA ARG A 52 12.04 -24.46 -3.01
C ARG A 52 13.40 -24.50 -2.34
N SER A 53 14.13 -23.39 -2.29
CA SER A 53 15.41 -23.32 -1.59
C SER A 53 15.26 -23.47 -0.08
N LEU A 54 14.19 -22.93 0.52
CA LEU A 54 13.88 -23.16 1.94
C LEU A 54 13.56 -24.62 2.27
N ARG A 55 13.07 -25.38 1.28
CA ARG A 55 12.79 -26.81 1.42
C ARG A 55 14.09 -27.65 1.55
N GLY A 56 15.23 -27.14 1.10
CA GLY A 56 16.51 -27.86 1.08
C GLY A 56 16.67 -28.82 -0.12
N ALA A 57 17.92 -29.17 -0.45
CA ALA A 57 18.25 -30.05 -1.57
C ALA A 57 17.88 -31.51 -1.23
N GLY A 58 17.04 -32.14 -2.07
CA GLY A 58 16.71 -33.57 -1.96
C GLY A 58 15.25 -33.92 -1.63
N ILE A 59 14.40 -32.93 -1.36
CA ILE A 59 12.96 -33.18 -1.14
C ILE A 59 12.22 -33.15 -2.48
N ALA A 60 11.56 -34.26 -2.84
CA ALA A 60 10.80 -34.39 -4.07
C ALA A 60 9.69 -33.33 -4.19
N ASP A 61 9.45 -32.85 -5.43
CA ASP A 61 8.43 -31.84 -5.75
C ASP A 61 7.00 -32.31 -5.45
N SER A 62 6.78 -33.61 -5.20
CA SER A 62 5.47 -34.24 -5.01
C SER A 62 5.00 -34.36 -3.55
N GLY A 63 5.72 -33.77 -2.58
CA GLY A 63 5.37 -33.84 -1.16
C GLY A 63 4.80 -32.54 -0.56
N SER A 64 3.89 -32.68 0.41
CA SER A 64 3.56 -31.61 1.36
C SER A 64 4.73 -31.38 2.31
N PHE A 65 5.04 -30.12 2.57
CA PHE A 65 6.14 -29.71 3.45
C PHE A 65 5.70 -28.50 4.26
N ARG A 66 6.21 -28.42 5.49
CA ARG A 66 5.98 -27.27 6.36
C ARG A 66 7.23 -26.41 6.39
N LEU A 67 7.04 -25.12 6.20
CA LEU A 67 8.08 -24.11 6.39
C LEU A 67 7.76 -23.33 7.65
N ALA A 68 8.79 -23.02 8.44
CA ALA A 68 8.65 -22.10 9.55
C ALA A 68 8.37 -20.69 9.00
N GLU A 69 7.41 -19.97 9.57
CA GLU A 69 7.07 -18.62 9.18
C GLU A 69 8.30 -17.69 9.21
N SER A 70 9.10 -17.76 10.27
CA SER A 70 10.33 -16.98 10.41
C SER A 70 11.33 -17.22 9.28
N ALA A 71 11.46 -18.46 8.80
CA ALA A 71 12.33 -18.81 7.68
C ALA A 71 11.75 -18.27 6.35
N VAL A 72 10.43 -18.30 6.17
CA VAL A 72 9.78 -17.71 4.99
C VAL A 72 9.97 -16.20 4.96
N ILE A 73 9.76 -15.52 6.09
CA ILE A 73 9.88 -14.06 6.21
C ILE A 73 11.34 -13.60 6.07
N SER A 74 12.28 -14.28 6.73
CA SER A 74 13.67 -13.82 6.76
C SER A 74 14.43 -14.24 5.51
N ASP A 75 14.47 -15.55 5.25
CA ASP A 75 15.31 -16.12 4.18
C ASP A 75 14.55 -16.19 2.85
N GLY A 76 13.26 -16.56 2.90
CA GLY A 76 12.42 -16.70 1.71
C GLY A 76 12.18 -15.37 1.00
N VAL A 77 11.84 -14.32 1.73
CA VAL A 77 11.65 -12.96 1.16
C VAL A 77 12.95 -12.45 0.56
N LYS A 78 14.07 -12.55 1.29
CA LYS A 78 15.39 -12.16 0.79
C LYS A 78 15.72 -12.87 -0.52
N GLN A 79 15.60 -14.20 -0.53
CA GLN A 79 15.92 -14.99 -1.72
C GLN A 79 14.97 -14.72 -2.89
N TYR A 80 13.69 -14.43 -2.62
CA TYR A 80 12.75 -13.99 -3.64
C TYR A 80 13.24 -12.70 -4.31
N TYR A 81 13.62 -11.69 -3.53
CA TYR A 81 14.10 -10.42 -4.07
C TYR A 81 15.44 -10.59 -4.80
N ASP A 82 16.39 -11.37 -4.27
CA ASP A 82 17.66 -11.66 -4.96
C ASP A 82 17.42 -12.25 -6.35
N LEU A 83 16.52 -13.25 -6.44
CA LEU A 83 16.15 -13.88 -7.71
C LEU A 83 15.42 -12.92 -8.64
N LEU A 84 14.54 -12.08 -8.11
CA LEU A 84 13.80 -11.08 -8.87
C LEU A 84 14.75 -10.02 -9.44
N HIS A 85 15.67 -9.50 -8.62
CA HIS A 85 16.66 -8.51 -9.01
C HIS A 85 17.60 -9.05 -10.08
N HIS A 86 18.06 -10.29 -9.92
CA HIS A 86 18.87 -10.97 -10.93
C HIS A 86 18.09 -11.17 -12.25
N GLN A 87 16.84 -11.67 -12.17
CA GLN A 87 16.01 -11.94 -13.34
C GLN A 87 15.64 -10.66 -14.10
N ARG A 88 15.33 -9.58 -13.38
CA ARG A 88 14.92 -8.30 -13.97
C ARG A 88 16.08 -7.33 -14.20
N GLN A 89 17.30 -7.72 -13.84
CA GLN A 89 18.51 -6.88 -13.92
C GLN A 89 18.30 -5.50 -13.26
N THR A 90 17.61 -5.47 -12.12
CA THR A 90 17.29 -4.21 -11.43
C THR A 90 18.37 -3.76 -10.46
N ALA A 91 19.48 -4.49 -10.35
CA ALA A 91 20.60 -4.18 -9.46
C ALA A 91 21.34 -2.87 -9.83
N THR A 92 21.14 -2.34 -11.03
CA THR A 92 21.75 -1.09 -11.51
C THR A 92 20.72 0.03 -11.68
N ARG A 93 19.48 -0.16 -11.20
CA ARG A 93 18.50 0.92 -11.18
C ARG A 93 18.78 1.76 -9.95
N ASP A 94 19.28 2.97 -10.17
CA ASP A 94 19.24 4.01 -9.16
C ASP A 94 17.76 4.32 -8.90
N ASP A 95 17.31 3.95 -7.71
CA ASP A 95 16.00 4.31 -7.21
C ASP A 95 16.21 5.44 -6.20
N GLU A 96 15.70 6.62 -6.55
CA GLU A 96 15.82 7.81 -5.70
C GLU A 96 15.18 7.58 -4.34
N THR A 97 14.09 6.79 -4.28
CA THR A 97 13.41 6.43 -3.03
C THR A 97 14.31 5.61 -2.12
N VAL A 98 15.05 4.64 -2.68
CA VAL A 98 16.03 3.85 -1.92
C VAL A 98 17.15 4.75 -1.41
N SER A 99 17.62 5.67 -2.25
CA SER A 99 18.66 6.63 -1.88
C SER A 99 18.20 7.55 -0.74
N TRP A 100 16.95 8.04 -0.78
CA TRP A 100 16.35 8.85 0.29
C TRP A 100 16.15 8.04 1.56
N PHE A 101 15.74 6.77 1.46
CA PHE A 101 15.66 5.86 2.60
C PHE A 101 17.04 5.67 3.27
N ASP A 102 18.06 5.35 2.49
CA ASP A 102 19.43 5.16 3.01
C ASP A 102 20.01 6.44 3.61
N ALA A 103 19.62 7.61 3.07
CA ALA A 103 20.03 8.92 3.59
C ALA A 103 19.20 9.39 4.80
N GLY A 104 18.11 8.71 5.14
CA GLY A 104 17.17 9.15 6.19
C GLY A 104 16.40 10.43 5.82
N ASP A 105 16.21 10.70 4.54
CA ASP A 105 15.52 11.90 4.03
C ASP A 105 13.99 11.70 4.09
N GLY A 106 13.45 11.86 5.31
CA GLY A 106 12.03 11.66 5.61
C GLY A 106 11.11 12.62 4.84
N ASP A 107 11.57 13.84 4.57
CA ASP A 107 10.78 14.85 3.87
C ASP A 107 10.50 14.41 2.42
N ARG A 108 11.52 13.92 1.72
CA ARG A 108 11.34 13.39 0.36
C ARG A 108 10.58 12.08 0.33
N LEU A 109 10.81 11.18 1.29
CA LEU A 109 10.06 9.93 1.39
C LEU A 109 8.57 10.16 1.62
N ARG A 110 8.22 11.17 2.44
CA ARG A 110 6.82 11.56 2.68
C ARG A 110 6.13 12.02 1.39
N GLN A 111 6.88 12.66 0.50
CA GLN A 111 6.38 13.18 -0.78
C GLN A 111 6.46 12.14 -1.92
N ALA A 112 7.15 11.02 -1.72
CA ALA A 112 7.31 9.99 -2.73
C ALA A 112 6.03 9.16 -2.87
N SER A 113 5.41 9.19 -4.06
CA SER A 113 4.35 8.25 -4.40
C SER A 113 4.94 7.01 -5.08
N LEU A 114 4.72 5.83 -4.50
CA LEU A 114 5.05 4.54 -5.12
C LEU A 114 4.06 4.14 -6.23
N ILE A 115 2.98 4.90 -6.39
CA ILE A 115 1.97 4.70 -7.42
C ILE A 115 2.17 5.81 -8.44
N ASN A 116 2.66 5.45 -9.63
CA ASN A 116 2.59 6.33 -10.80
C ASN A 116 1.11 6.50 -11.15
N GLN A 117 0.50 7.59 -10.69
CA GLN A 117 -0.81 8.02 -11.12
C GLN A 117 -0.58 9.18 -12.09
N ASP A 118 -1.28 9.17 -13.23
CA ASP A 118 -1.21 10.26 -14.22
C ASP A 118 -1.93 11.53 -13.72
N TYR A 119 -2.32 11.57 -12.45
CA TYR A 119 -3.03 12.65 -11.79
C TYR A 119 -2.46 12.89 -10.39
N ALA A 120 -2.45 14.17 -9.96
CA ALA A 120 -2.11 14.52 -8.60
C ALA A 120 -3.23 14.08 -7.64
N THR A 121 -2.86 13.66 -6.43
CA THR A 121 -3.82 13.33 -5.37
C THR A 121 -3.61 14.21 -4.14
N ARG A 122 -4.68 14.38 -3.35
CA ARG A 122 -4.63 15.10 -2.08
C ARG A 122 -5.45 14.37 -1.03
N ASP A 123 -4.90 14.31 0.18
CA ASP A 123 -5.61 13.77 1.34
C ASP A 123 -6.48 14.85 1.97
N LEU A 124 -7.77 14.55 2.07
CA LEU A 124 -8.79 15.38 2.71
C LEU A 124 -9.30 14.66 3.94
N LEU A 125 -9.38 15.36 5.06
CA LEU A 125 -10.08 14.88 6.23
C LEU A 125 -11.51 15.39 6.17
N VAL A 126 -12.49 14.50 6.17
CA VAL A 126 -13.91 14.85 6.02
C VAL A 126 -14.65 14.47 7.31
N PRO A 127 -14.53 15.28 8.39
CA PRO A 127 -15.29 15.01 9.61
C PRO A 127 -16.78 15.21 9.33
N VAL A 128 -17.59 14.22 9.71
CA VAL A 128 -19.06 14.23 9.49
C VAL A 128 -19.79 14.41 10.82
N THR A 129 -19.16 14.02 11.93
CA THR A 129 -19.70 14.09 13.28
C THR A 129 -18.97 15.13 14.12
N GLY A 130 -19.66 15.71 15.12
CA GLY A 130 -19.02 16.63 16.06
C GLY A 130 -17.90 15.99 16.89
N ALA A 131 -17.90 14.66 17.03
CA ALA A 131 -16.79 13.94 17.67
C ALA A 131 -15.53 13.95 16.78
N GLU A 132 -15.68 13.70 15.48
CA GLU A 132 -14.57 13.76 14.51
C GLU A 132 -14.01 15.19 14.38
N VAL A 133 -14.87 16.21 14.41
CA VAL A 133 -14.42 17.62 14.45
C VAL A 133 -13.60 17.88 15.71
N GLY A 134 -14.09 17.47 16.89
CA GLY A 134 -13.35 17.66 18.14
C GLY A 134 -12.03 16.87 18.19
N HIS A 135 -11.95 15.70 17.57
CA HIS A 135 -10.69 14.96 17.43
C HIS A 135 -9.71 15.69 16.51
N TYR A 136 -10.17 16.31 15.43
CA TYR A 136 -9.31 17.12 14.56
C TYR A 136 -8.78 18.37 15.28
N ASP A 137 -9.65 19.10 15.97
CA ASP A 137 -9.24 20.27 16.76
C ASP A 137 -8.16 19.88 17.79
N ARG A 138 -8.36 18.73 18.47
CA ARG A 138 -7.40 18.22 19.43
C ARG A 138 -6.07 17.81 18.77
N TYR A 139 -6.13 17.22 17.59
CA TYR A 139 -4.94 16.89 16.79
C TYR A 139 -4.14 18.15 16.42
N GLU A 140 -4.80 19.23 15.98
CA GLU A 140 -4.13 20.49 15.66
C GLU A 140 -3.48 21.13 16.88
N GLU A 141 -4.15 21.12 18.04
CA GLU A 141 -3.58 21.59 19.31
C GLU A 141 -2.31 20.81 19.68
N LEU A 142 -2.36 19.47 19.63
CA LEU A 142 -1.23 18.60 19.97
C LEU A 142 -0.04 18.82 19.03
N CYS A 143 -0.31 19.01 17.74
CA CYS A 143 0.71 19.37 16.76
C CYS A 143 1.35 20.73 17.09
N ALA A 144 0.54 21.73 17.43
CA ALA A 144 1.01 23.06 17.79
C ALA A 144 1.85 23.06 19.09
N GLU A 145 1.53 22.16 20.02
CA GLU A 145 2.27 21.95 21.27
C GLU A 145 3.51 21.05 21.11
N GLY A 146 3.74 20.48 19.92
CA GLY A 146 4.85 19.56 19.63
C GLY A 146 4.71 18.19 20.31
N GLN A 147 3.50 17.81 20.72
CA GLN A 147 3.19 16.53 21.36
C GLN A 147 2.91 15.46 20.29
N TRP A 148 3.93 15.08 19.52
CA TRP A 148 3.76 14.23 18.33
C TRP A 148 3.20 12.83 18.62
N ASP A 149 3.64 12.17 19.70
CA ASP A 149 3.14 10.84 20.06
C ASP A 149 1.63 10.86 20.36
N ALA A 150 1.18 11.89 21.10
CA ALA A 150 -0.23 12.08 21.40
C ALA A 150 -1.03 12.52 20.17
N ALA A 151 -0.43 13.33 19.29
CA ALA A 151 -1.04 13.71 18.03
C ALA A 151 -1.27 12.49 17.13
N GLU A 152 -0.33 11.54 17.09
CA GLU A 152 -0.46 10.29 16.34
C GLU A 152 -1.63 9.44 16.87
N GLU A 153 -1.76 9.28 18.19
CA GLU A 153 -2.88 8.54 18.79
C GLU A 153 -4.24 9.15 18.43
N VAL A 154 -4.37 10.48 18.45
CA VAL A 154 -5.61 11.16 18.05
C VAL A 154 -5.84 11.06 16.54
N PHE A 155 -4.77 11.10 15.74
CA PHE A 155 -4.86 10.95 14.29
C PHE A 155 -5.34 9.57 13.86
N ASP A 156 -5.01 8.52 14.62
CA ASP A 156 -5.50 7.16 14.36
C ASP A 156 -7.03 7.07 14.35
N ASP A 157 -7.70 7.81 15.23
CA ASP A 157 -9.16 7.90 15.27
C ASP A 157 -9.75 8.67 14.08
N LEU A 158 -8.95 9.53 13.43
CA LEU A 158 -9.34 10.32 12.27
C LEU A 158 -9.15 9.58 10.93
N LYS A 159 -8.41 8.47 10.91
CA LYS A 159 -8.11 7.71 9.68
C LYS A 159 -9.36 7.23 8.94
N SER A 160 -10.47 6.97 9.64
CA SER A 160 -11.73 6.58 8.99
C SER A 160 -12.39 7.71 8.20
N ALA A 161 -12.08 8.96 8.53
CA ALA A 161 -12.57 10.16 7.85
C ALA A 161 -11.59 10.69 6.79
N LEU A 162 -10.43 10.06 6.61
CA LEU A 162 -9.43 10.43 5.63
C LEU A 162 -9.79 9.88 4.24
N VAL A 163 -9.84 10.76 3.24
CA VAL A 163 -10.16 10.42 1.85
C VAL A 163 -9.13 11.05 0.93
N THR A 164 -8.50 10.22 0.10
CA THR A 164 -7.60 10.67 -0.97
C THR A 164 -8.42 10.94 -2.23
N VAL A 165 -8.33 12.14 -2.80
CA VAL A 165 -9.04 12.54 -4.04
C VAL A 165 -8.08 13.00 -5.13
N PRO A 166 -8.39 12.75 -6.42
CA PRO A 166 -7.64 13.32 -7.54
C PRO A 166 -7.87 14.83 -7.65
N VAL A 167 -6.84 15.60 -8.00
CA VAL A 167 -6.88 17.06 -8.17
C VAL A 167 -6.28 17.49 -9.51
N ALA A 168 -6.83 18.55 -10.09
CA ALA A 168 -6.61 18.94 -11.48
C ALA A 168 -5.30 19.72 -11.76
N ASP A 169 -4.48 20.09 -10.76
CA ASP A 169 -3.36 21.00 -11.03
C ASP A 169 -2.02 20.76 -10.31
N GLU A 170 -0.95 21.07 -11.05
CA GLU A 170 0.49 20.91 -10.82
C GLU A 170 1.13 22.06 -10.01
N GLY A 171 0.34 22.78 -9.20
CA GLY A 171 0.83 23.92 -8.41
C GLY A 171 1.85 23.51 -7.35
N THR A 172 3.11 23.92 -7.47
CA THR A 172 4.17 23.63 -6.49
C THR A 172 4.04 24.59 -5.30
N SER A 173 3.48 24.14 -4.17
CA SER A 173 3.57 24.87 -2.91
C SER A 173 3.53 23.92 -1.72
N ALA A 174 4.20 24.31 -0.63
CA ALA A 174 4.28 23.58 0.64
C ALA A 174 2.91 23.35 1.32
N GLU A 175 1.82 23.89 0.77
CA GLU A 175 0.44 23.63 1.20
C GLU A 175 -0.11 22.27 0.70
N LYS A 176 0.64 21.55 -0.15
CA LYS A 176 0.28 20.20 -0.63
C LYS A 176 0.31 19.13 0.47
N ASP A 177 1.16 19.30 1.49
CA ASP A 177 1.41 18.28 2.53
C ASP A 177 0.50 18.40 3.76
N ALA A 178 -0.29 19.48 3.84
CA ALA A 178 -1.25 19.68 4.90
C ALA A 178 -2.54 18.92 4.61
N ILE A 179 -2.94 18.05 5.53
CA ILE A 179 -4.27 17.45 5.54
C ILE A 179 -5.26 18.60 5.63
N VAL A 180 -6.14 18.70 4.64
CA VAL A 180 -7.17 19.74 4.63
C VAL A 180 -8.42 19.15 5.25
N ALA A 181 -8.79 19.64 6.44
CA ALA A 181 -10.10 19.36 6.99
C ALA A 181 -11.18 20.09 6.18
N VAL A 182 -12.18 19.34 5.71
CA VAL A 182 -13.35 19.87 5.04
C VAL A 182 -14.55 19.60 5.93
N ASP A 183 -14.94 20.62 6.71
CA ASP A 183 -16.19 20.55 7.47
C ASP A 183 -17.38 20.66 6.52
N VAL A 184 -18.04 19.52 6.32
CA VAL A 184 -19.20 19.37 5.46
C VAL A 184 -20.46 19.95 6.10
N SER A 185 -20.49 20.07 7.42
CA SER A 185 -21.65 20.56 8.18
C SER A 185 -21.87 22.06 8.01
N THR A 186 -20.80 22.83 7.79
CA THR A 186 -20.85 24.29 7.57
C THR A 186 -20.82 24.67 6.09
N SER A 187 -20.47 23.73 5.21
CA SER A 187 -20.20 23.97 3.78
C SER A 187 -21.23 23.26 2.89
N LEU A 188 -22.52 23.63 3.06
CA LEU A 188 -23.67 23.02 2.36
C LEU A 188 -23.65 23.16 0.82
N GLY A 189 -22.74 23.96 0.26
CA GLY A 189 -22.49 24.04 -1.19
C GLY A 189 -21.55 22.95 -1.72
N THR A 190 -20.88 22.22 -0.82
CA THR A 190 -19.71 21.40 -1.13
C THR A 190 -20.05 19.90 -1.13
N TYR A 191 -21.10 19.43 -0.45
CA TYR A 191 -21.49 18.00 -0.45
C TYR A 191 -23.01 17.86 -0.40
N GLN A 192 -23.59 17.09 -1.32
CA GLN A 192 -25.04 16.85 -1.34
C GLN A 192 -25.36 15.46 -0.80
N ILE A 193 -25.76 15.40 0.48
CA ILE A 193 -26.11 14.16 1.18
C ILE A 193 -27.25 13.41 0.46
N GLU A 194 -28.22 14.13 -0.11
CA GLU A 194 -29.40 13.52 -0.77
C GLU A 194 -29.08 12.87 -2.13
N THR A 195 -28.05 13.35 -2.83
CA THR A 195 -27.68 12.85 -4.17
C THR A 195 -26.42 12.00 -4.15
N GLY A 196 -25.69 11.96 -3.02
CA GLY A 196 -24.39 11.29 -2.90
C GLY A 196 -23.28 11.97 -3.70
N ARG A 197 -23.49 13.23 -4.16
CA ARG A 197 -22.43 13.98 -4.85
C ARG A 197 -21.39 14.42 -3.82
N GLY A 198 -20.17 13.94 -4.05
CA GLY A 198 -18.97 14.17 -3.24
C GLY A 198 -18.56 15.63 -3.12
N VAL A 199 -17.50 15.87 -2.34
CA VAL A 199 -16.96 17.20 -2.03
C VAL A 199 -16.60 17.94 -3.33
N ILE A 200 -17.34 19.00 -3.67
CA ILE A 200 -17.09 19.90 -4.80
C ILE A 200 -16.17 21.01 -4.31
N LYS A 201 -14.86 20.82 -4.49
CA LYS A 201 -13.87 21.90 -4.39
C LYS A 201 -13.46 22.27 -5.82
N ASP A 202 -13.19 23.56 -6.07
CA ASP A 202 -12.89 24.08 -7.42
C ASP A 202 -11.70 23.38 -8.11
N ASP A 203 -10.87 22.65 -7.35
CA ASP A 203 -9.68 21.94 -7.84
C ASP A 203 -9.83 20.40 -7.97
N VAL A 204 -11.02 19.83 -7.71
CA VAL A 204 -11.24 18.37 -7.79
C VAL A 204 -11.52 17.98 -9.25
N SER A 205 -10.59 17.23 -9.85
CA SER A 205 -10.80 16.64 -11.17
C SER A 205 -11.78 15.47 -11.05
N PHE A 206 -12.89 15.53 -11.78
CA PHE A 206 -13.71 14.36 -12.03
C PHE A 206 -13.28 13.76 -13.37
N ASP A 207 -12.15 13.06 -13.40
CA ASP A 207 -11.81 12.22 -14.56
C ASP A 207 -12.67 10.95 -14.54
N LEU A 208 -13.83 11.05 -15.20
CA LEU A 208 -14.63 9.92 -15.67
C LEU A 208 -14.45 9.78 -17.19
N GLU A 209 -13.33 9.19 -17.63
CA GLU A 209 -13.23 8.46 -18.90
C GLU A 209 -12.33 7.21 -18.75
#